data_AF-A0A699U7G6-F1
#
_entry.id   AF-A0A699U7G6-F1
#
_cell.length_a   1.000
_cell.length_b   1.000
_cell.length_c   1.000
_cell.angle_alpha   90.00
_cell.angle_beta   90.00
_cell.angle_gamma   90.00
#
_symmetry.space_group_name_H-M   'P 1'
#
loop_
_entity.id
_entity.type
_entity.pdbx_description
1 polymer ?
#
loop_
_entity_poly.entity_id
_entity_poly.type
_entity_poly.pdbx_seq_one_letter_code
_entity_poly.pdbx_strand_id
1 'polypeptide(L)'
;ASLSQWCERMESVFYISNCTAENQVKFATYTLHSVALTWWNTHVQAVGREAAYGMSWKTLMKMMTDKYYPRNEIMKLEMEIWELKVKGTDLASYTQCFKELALLCGRMFSEEADKIEKYVGGLLDMIHGTVVASKPKTMQEAIEIATELMDKKVRTFAECETASKRKLENTSRATRNQQQQQHHSNKRQNTGRVYTTASGG
;
A
#
# COMPACT_ATOMS: atom_id res chain seq x y z
N ALA A 1 22.04 18.16 13.60
CA ALA A 1 22.23 17.79 12.18
C ALA A 1 22.00 16.30 12.05
N SER A 2 21.27 15.85 11.03
CA SER A 2 21.10 14.42 10.75
C SER A 2 22.41 13.82 10.24
N LEU A 3 22.57 12.49 10.32
CA LEU A 3 23.75 11.79 9.79
C LEU A 3 23.96 12.13 8.31
N SER A 4 22.89 12.11 7.50
CA SER A 4 22.95 12.43 6.07
C SER A 4 23.48 13.84 5.77
N GLN A 5 23.01 14.85 6.51
CA GLN A 5 23.50 16.23 6.36
C GLN A 5 24.99 16.37 6.73
N TRP A 6 25.45 15.59 7.71
CA TRP A 6 26.86 15.58 8.07
C TRP A 6 27.71 14.91 6.99
N CYS A 7 27.22 13.82 6.38
CA CYS A 7 27.91 13.13 5.28
C CYS A 7 28.10 14.02 4.06
N GLU A 8 27.03 14.64 3.56
CA GLU A 8 27.08 15.55 2.41
C GLU A 8 28.06 16.70 2.64
N ARG A 9 28.08 17.24 3.87
CA ARG A 9 29.04 18.26 4.27
C ARG A 9 30.48 17.75 4.24
N MET A 10 30.74 16.56 4.79
CA MET A 10 32.09 16.00 4.82
C MET A 10 32.59 15.63 3.42
N GLU A 11 31.73 15.10 2.56
CA GLU A 11 32.07 14.81 1.15
C GLU A 11 32.43 16.09 0.40
N SER A 12 31.68 17.17 0.64
CA SER A 12 32.01 18.51 0.10
C SER A 12 33.37 19.00 0.62
N VAL A 13 33.67 18.83 1.90
CA VAL A 13 34.98 19.20 2.49
C VAL A 13 36.10 18.39 1.88
N PHE A 14 35.92 17.08 1.68
CA PHE A 14 36.93 16.22 1.04
C PHE A 14 37.21 16.64 -0.39
N TYR A 15 36.15 16.98 -1.13
CA TYR A 15 36.26 17.45 -2.51
C TYR A 15 37.02 18.78 -2.58
N ILE A 16 36.64 19.78 -1.79
CA ILE A 16 37.25 21.12 -1.82
C ILE A 16 38.71 21.09 -1.36
N SER A 17 39.04 20.23 -0.39
CA SER A 17 40.40 20.14 0.18
C SER A 17 41.35 19.21 -0.59
N ASN A 18 40.88 18.53 -1.64
CA ASN A 18 41.62 17.44 -2.30
C ASN A 18 42.11 16.37 -1.30
N CYS A 19 41.25 16.01 -0.34
CA CYS A 19 41.60 15.08 0.72
C CYS A 19 41.82 13.66 0.16
N THR A 20 43.01 13.12 0.39
CA THR A 20 43.33 11.74 0.01
C THR A 20 42.50 10.74 0.83
N ALA A 21 42.18 9.59 0.23
CA ALA A 21 41.34 8.56 0.87
C ALA A 21 41.85 8.14 2.27
N GLU A 22 43.18 8.09 2.44
CA GLU A 22 43.85 7.75 3.71
C GLU A 22 43.61 8.76 4.84
N ASN A 23 43.27 10.01 4.50
CA ASN A 23 43.07 11.07 5.47
C ASN A 23 41.59 11.37 5.74
N GLN A 24 40.67 10.88 4.91
CA GLN A 24 39.23 11.16 5.02
C GLN A 24 38.67 10.76 6.40
N VAL A 25 38.95 9.55 6.88
CA VAL A 25 38.48 9.07 8.20
C VAL A 25 39.07 9.90 9.33
N LYS A 26 40.35 10.26 9.25
CA LYS A 26 41.00 11.13 10.23
C LYS A 26 40.28 12.47 10.30
N PHE A 27 40.14 13.16 9.16
CA PHE A 27 39.46 14.47 9.11
C PHE A 27 38.01 14.41 9.57
N ALA A 28 37.22 13.45 9.12
CA ALA A 28 35.83 13.34 9.52
C ALA A 28 35.67 13.09 11.02
N THR A 29 36.49 12.20 11.60
CA THR A 29 36.35 11.82 13.01
C THR A 29 36.69 12.96 13.96
N TYR A 30 37.55 13.90 13.55
CA TYR A 30 37.78 15.16 14.27
C TYR A 30 36.55 16.08 14.33
N THR A 31 35.61 15.95 13.40
CA THR A 31 34.38 16.75 13.39
C THR A 31 33.25 16.13 14.23
N LEU A 32 33.48 14.95 14.81
CA LEU A 32 32.51 14.30 15.68
C LEU A 32 32.45 14.99 17.04
N HIS A 33 31.24 15.09 17.58
CA HIS A 33 30.98 15.73 18.87
C HIS A 33 30.08 14.84 19.73
N SER A 34 30.16 15.04 21.06
CA SER A 34 29.26 14.40 22.03
C SER A 34 29.20 12.86 21.85
N VAL A 35 28.00 12.29 21.79
CA VAL A 35 27.75 10.85 21.71
C VAL A 35 28.47 10.17 20.54
N ALA A 36 28.59 10.85 19.39
CA ALA A 36 29.30 10.31 18.22
C ALA A 36 30.81 10.22 18.44
N LEU A 37 31.38 11.22 19.13
CA LEU A 37 32.79 11.20 19.51
C LEU A 37 33.08 10.12 20.56
N THR A 38 32.21 9.97 21.55
CA THR A 38 32.31 8.89 22.55
C THR A 38 32.29 7.52 21.88
N TRP A 39 31.34 7.29 20.96
CA TRP A 39 31.25 6.05 20.20
C TRP A 39 32.52 5.78 19.38
N TRP A 40 33.03 6.78 18.66
CA TRP A 40 34.25 6.64 17.87
C TRP A 40 35.46 6.30 18.75
N ASN A 41 35.61 6.95 19.90
CA ASN A 41 36.68 6.66 20.84
C ASN A 41 36.61 5.23 21.38
N THR A 42 35.42 4.72 21.71
CA THR A 42 35.22 3.32 22.08
C THR A 42 35.62 2.37 20.95
N HIS A 43 35.29 2.69 19.69
CA HIS A 43 35.69 1.88 18.55
C HIS A 43 37.23 1.84 18.40
N VAL A 44 37.89 2.99 18.46
CA VAL A 44 39.36 3.11 18.40
C VAL A 44 40.02 2.29 19.51
N GLN A 45 39.46 2.28 20.72
CA GLN A 45 39.95 1.45 21.82
C GLN A 45 39.79 -0.05 21.54
N ALA A 46 38.70 -0.47 20.89
CA ALA A 46 38.41 -1.88 20.63
C ALA A 46 39.26 -2.48 19.50
N VAL A 47 39.48 -1.74 18.40
CA VAL A 47 40.22 -2.26 17.23
C VAL A 47 41.68 -1.79 17.16
N GLY A 48 42.05 -0.81 17.97
CA GLY A 48 43.37 -0.17 17.92
C GLY A 48 43.43 0.99 16.93
N ARG A 49 44.33 1.95 17.18
CA ARG A 49 44.47 3.19 16.41
C ARG A 49 44.77 2.94 14.93
N GLU A 50 45.74 2.09 14.64
CA GLU A 50 46.15 1.78 13.26
C GLU A 50 45.00 1.19 12.44
N ALA A 51 44.29 0.19 12.98
CA ALA A 51 43.15 -0.42 12.32
C ALA A 51 41.97 0.55 12.17
N ALA A 52 41.70 1.37 13.20
CA ALA A 52 40.61 2.33 13.17
C ALA A 52 40.82 3.42 12.11
N TYR A 53 42.02 4.00 12.02
CA TYR A 53 42.30 5.07 11.06
C TYR A 53 42.70 4.53 9.67
N GLY A 54 43.05 3.26 9.54
CA GLY A 54 43.35 2.60 8.26
C GLY A 54 42.10 2.17 7.48
N MET A 55 40.91 2.28 8.03
CA MET A 55 39.68 1.94 7.31
C MET A 55 39.29 2.99 6.27
N SER A 56 38.51 2.58 5.27
CA SER A 56 37.97 3.51 4.27
C SER A 56 36.83 4.36 4.83
N TRP A 57 36.60 5.54 4.22
CA TRP A 57 35.42 6.38 4.47
C TRP A 57 34.11 5.59 4.32
N LYS A 58 34.01 4.74 3.30
CA LYS A 58 32.86 3.86 3.05
C LYS A 58 32.59 2.92 4.24
N THR A 59 33.65 2.37 4.84
CA THR A 59 33.54 1.50 6.03
C THR A 59 33.02 2.27 7.24
N LEU A 60 33.60 3.45 7.53
CA LEU A 60 33.14 4.32 8.61
C LEU A 60 31.66 4.69 8.42
N MET A 61 31.28 5.05 7.20
CA MET A 61 29.90 5.42 6.88
C MET A 61 28.91 4.28 7.10
N LYS A 62 29.29 3.05 6.73
CA LYS A 62 28.49 1.87 7.01
C LYS A 62 28.27 1.70 8.52
N MET A 63 29.33 1.79 9.31
CA MET A 63 29.24 1.65 10.77
C MET A 63 28.37 2.72 11.44
N MET A 64 28.53 3.98 11.00
CA MET A 64 27.71 5.10 11.48
C MET A 64 26.24 4.91 11.13
N THR A 65 25.96 4.42 9.92
CA THR A 65 24.60 4.10 9.49
C THR A 65 24.03 2.96 10.34
N ASP A 66 24.76 1.87 10.54
CA ASP A 66 24.29 0.73 11.36
C ASP A 66 24.02 1.14 12.82
N LYS A 67 24.80 2.09 13.37
CA LYS A 67 24.69 2.56 14.76
C LYS A 67 23.53 3.55 14.98
N TYR A 68 23.31 4.48 14.06
CA TYR A 68 22.39 5.62 14.22
C TYR A 68 21.12 5.52 13.36
N TYR A 69 21.14 4.69 12.31
CA TYR A 69 19.99 4.26 11.53
C TYR A 69 19.81 2.75 11.74
N PRO A 70 19.35 2.34 12.94
CA PRO A 70 19.22 0.92 13.22
C PRO A 70 18.25 0.30 12.21
N ARG A 71 18.70 -0.78 11.58
CA ARG A 71 18.00 -1.51 10.51
C ARG A 71 16.60 -1.97 10.93
N ASN A 72 16.28 -2.01 12.23
CA ASN A 72 15.01 -2.48 12.76
C ASN A 72 13.80 -1.62 12.34
N GLU A 73 13.91 -0.28 12.38
CA GLU A 73 12.80 0.60 12.00
C GLU A 73 12.58 0.59 10.49
N ILE A 74 13.68 0.58 9.72
CA ILE A 74 13.62 0.43 8.26
C ILE A 74 13.04 -0.95 7.90
N MET A 75 13.50 -2.04 8.53
CA MET A 75 12.94 -3.37 8.30
C MET A 75 11.46 -3.46 8.67
N LYS A 76 11.02 -2.72 9.70
CA LYS A 76 9.60 -2.67 10.06
C LYS A 76 8.78 -2.01 8.96
N LEU A 77 9.25 -0.89 8.41
CA LEU A 77 8.62 -0.21 7.28
C LEU A 77 8.70 -1.05 5.99
N GLU A 78 9.82 -1.73 5.75
CA GLU A 78 10.02 -2.67 4.63
C GLU A 78 9.06 -3.86 4.73
N MET A 79 8.83 -4.40 5.93
CA MET A 79 7.79 -5.43 6.14
C MET A 79 6.39 -4.87 5.96
N GLU A 80 6.12 -3.65 6.43
CA GLU A 80 4.81 -3.02 6.31
C GLU A 80 4.44 -2.78 4.83
N ILE A 81 5.36 -2.25 4.03
CA ILE A 81 5.15 -2.12 2.59
C ILE A 81 5.06 -3.49 1.91
N TRP A 82 5.78 -4.52 2.40
CA TRP A 82 5.69 -5.87 1.88
C TRP A 82 4.29 -6.46 2.03
N GLU A 83 3.71 -6.33 3.22
CA GLU A 83 2.36 -6.79 3.55
C GLU A 83 1.23 -5.84 3.09
N LEU A 84 1.58 -4.66 2.57
CA LEU A 84 0.59 -3.67 2.14
C LEU A 84 -0.27 -4.20 0.99
N LYS A 85 -1.58 -4.25 1.24
CA LYS A 85 -2.63 -4.64 0.28
C LYS A 85 -3.80 -3.68 0.35
N VAL A 86 -4.52 -3.54 -0.76
CA VAL A 86 -5.77 -2.76 -0.81
C VAL A 86 -6.79 -3.35 0.16
N LYS A 87 -7.39 -2.51 1.00
CA LYS A 87 -8.46 -2.91 1.93
C LYS A 87 -9.81 -2.50 1.35
N GLY A 88 -10.69 -3.48 1.14
CA GLY A 88 -12.02 -3.23 0.55
C GLY A 88 -11.88 -2.71 -0.89
N THR A 89 -12.39 -1.50 -1.14
CA THR A 89 -12.28 -0.81 -2.44
C THR A 89 -11.49 0.51 -2.35
N ASP A 90 -10.79 0.75 -1.25
CA ASP A 90 -10.07 2.01 -1.02
C ASP A 90 -8.66 1.98 -1.62
N LEU A 91 -8.60 2.16 -2.94
CA LEU A 91 -7.34 2.26 -3.68
C LEU A 91 -6.58 3.57 -3.41
N ALA A 92 -7.30 4.65 -3.08
CA ALA A 92 -6.70 5.96 -2.85
C ALA A 92 -5.83 5.93 -1.59
N SER A 93 -6.35 5.43 -0.47
CA SER A 93 -5.57 5.27 0.77
C SER A 93 -4.41 4.30 0.59
N TYR A 94 -4.63 3.20 -0.14
CA TYR A 94 -3.56 2.26 -0.48
C TYR A 94 -2.42 2.96 -1.25
N THR A 95 -2.76 3.72 -2.29
CA THR A 95 -1.78 4.41 -3.14
C THR A 95 -1.02 5.48 -2.37
N GLN A 96 -1.71 6.22 -1.51
CA GLN A 96 -1.08 7.23 -0.65
C GLN A 96 -0.10 6.57 0.33
N CYS A 97 -0.54 5.54 1.04
CA CYS A 97 0.29 4.80 1.99
C CYS A 97 1.51 4.16 1.32
N PHE A 98 1.31 3.57 0.12
CA PHE A 98 2.42 3.02 -0.67
C PHE A 98 3.45 4.09 -1.03
N LYS A 99 3.02 5.28 -1.48
CA LYS A 99 3.92 6.39 -1.83
C LYS A 99 4.74 6.85 -0.63
N GLU A 100 4.11 6.99 0.53
CA GLU A 100 4.76 7.39 1.78
C GLU A 100 5.77 6.34 2.25
N LEU A 101 5.39 5.07 2.31
CA LEU A 101 6.26 3.98 2.73
C LEU A 101 7.44 3.79 1.75
N ALA A 102 7.20 3.88 0.44
CA ALA A 102 8.25 3.76 -0.57
C ALA A 102 9.25 4.93 -0.52
N LEU A 103 8.80 6.13 -0.13
CA LEU A 103 9.68 7.28 0.09
C LEU A 103 10.56 7.08 1.32
N LEU A 104 9.99 6.53 2.41
CA LEU A 104 10.73 6.21 3.64
C LEU A 104 11.72 5.05 3.43
N CYS A 105 11.37 4.08 2.58
CA CYS A 105 12.19 2.92 2.23
C CYS A 105 13.03 3.16 0.96
N GLY A 106 13.67 4.33 0.83
CA GLY A 106 14.35 4.74 -0.40
C GLY A 106 15.49 3.83 -0.92
N ARG A 107 15.93 2.84 -0.13
CA ARG A 107 16.94 1.83 -0.54
C ARG A 107 16.33 0.47 -0.89
N MET A 108 15.03 0.28 -0.72
CA MET A 108 14.36 -1.02 -0.87
C MET A 108 14.12 -1.38 -2.34
N PHE A 109 13.89 -0.39 -3.19
CA PHE A 109 13.67 -0.57 -4.63
C PHE A 109 14.94 -0.19 -5.38
N SER A 110 15.50 -1.12 -6.16
CA SER A 110 16.71 -0.85 -6.95
C SER A 110 16.35 -0.15 -8.25
N GLU A 111 15.21 -0.52 -8.84
CA GLU A 111 14.68 0.04 -10.07
C GLU A 111 13.22 0.47 -9.93
N GLU A 112 12.73 1.32 -10.85
CA GLU A 112 11.31 1.70 -10.87
C GLU A 112 10.40 0.48 -11.13
N ALA A 113 10.89 -0.50 -11.89
CA ALA A 113 10.19 -1.76 -12.13
C ALA A 113 9.88 -2.53 -10.84
N ASP A 114 10.83 -2.62 -9.91
CA ASP A 114 10.63 -3.29 -8.60
C ASP A 114 9.50 -2.63 -7.80
N LYS A 115 9.45 -1.29 -7.87
CA LYS A 115 8.44 -0.48 -7.19
C LYS A 115 7.05 -0.71 -7.80
N ILE A 116 6.99 -0.77 -9.13
CA ILE A 116 5.76 -1.07 -9.88
C ILE A 116 5.27 -2.47 -9.55
N GLU A 117 6.15 -3.48 -9.60
CA GLU A 117 5.81 -4.86 -9.27
C GLU A 117 5.24 -4.96 -7.85
N LYS A 118 5.87 -4.27 -6.90
CA LYS A 118 5.42 -4.30 -5.52
C LYS A 118 4.08 -3.60 -5.30
N TYR A 119 3.81 -2.51 -6.03
CA TYR A 119 2.53 -1.83 -6.04
C TYR A 119 1.44 -2.73 -6.63
N VAL A 120 1.72 -3.34 -7.79
CA VAL A 120 0.75 -4.23 -8.46
C VAL A 120 0.43 -5.45 -7.60
N GLY A 121 1.43 -6.04 -6.93
CA GLY A 121 1.24 -7.18 -6.04
C GLY A 121 0.36 -6.92 -4.81
N GLY A 122 0.10 -5.65 -4.46
CA GLY A 122 -0.83 -5.28 -3.39
C GLY A 122 -2.27 -5.01 -3.85
N LEU A 123 -2.54 -5.03 -5.16
CA LEU A 123 -3.85 -4.79 -5.73
C LEU A 123 -4.81 -5.97 -5.51
N LEU A 124 -6.12 -5.69 -5.58
CA LEU A 124 -7.14 -6.73 -5.52
C LEU A 124 -7.11 -7.62 -6.76
N ASP A 125 -7.38 -8.92 -6.59
CA ASP A 125 -7.45 -9.92 -7.68
C ASP A 125 -8.34 -9.48 -8.84
N MET A 126 -9.42 -8.75 -8.54
CA MET A 126 -10.38 -8.28 -9.54
C MET A 126 -9.82 -7.28 -10.55
N ILE A 127 -8.69 -6.62 -10.24
CA ILE A 127 -7.98 -5.69 -11.14
C ILE A 127 -6.53 -6.12 -11.43
N HIS A 128 -5.91 -6.90 -10.53
CA HIS A 128 -4.50 -7.31 -10.59
C HIS A 128 -4.11 -7.85 -11.97
N GLY A 129 -4.83 -8.86 -12.47
CA GLY A 129 -4.49 -9.51 -13.74
C GLY A 129 -4.52 -8.56 -14.93
N THR A 130 -5.44 -7.60 -14.93
CA THR A 130 -5.55 -6.59 -16.00
C THR A 130 -4.40 -5.59 -15.94
N VAL A 131 -4.04 -5.13 -14.74
CA VAL A 131 -2.91 -4.19 -14.56
C VAL A 131 -1.60 -4.83 -14.99
N VAL A 132 -1.36 -6.10 -14.61
CA VAL A 132 -0.19 -6.87 -15.05
C VAL A 132 -0.13 -6.97 -16.58
N ALA A 133 -1.26 -7.24 -17.23
CA ALA A 133 -1.33 -7.36 -18.68
C ALA A 133 -1.02 -6.04 -19.41
N SER A 134 -1.34 -4.89 -18.81
CA SER A 134 -1.07 -3.56 -19.35
C SER A 134 0.41 -3.17 -19.33
N LYS A 135 1.25 -3.87 -18.54
CA LYS A 135 2.70 -3.64 -18.44
C LYS A 135 3.08 -2.16 -18.26
N PRO A 136 2.62 -1.52 -17.16
CA PRO A 136 2.97 -0.13 -16.89
C PRO A 136 4.48 0.05 -16.77
N LYS A 137 5.00 1.13 -17.36
CA LYS A 137 6.43 1.47 -17.33
C LYS A 137 6.77 2.45 -16.22
N THR A 138 5.78 3.19 -15.75
CA THR A 138 5.95 4.16 -14.67
C THR A 138 4.99 3.87 -13.52
N MET A 139 5.35 4.32 -12.33
CA MET A 139 4.45 4.25 -11.17
C MET A 139 3.12 4.98 -11.41
N GLN A 140 3.17 6.11 -12.13
CA GLN A 140 1.99 6.91 -12.41
C GLN A 140 1.02 6.17 -13.36
N GLU A 141 1.55 5.53 -14.41
CA GLU A 141 0.75 4.68 -15.30
C GLU A 141 0.07 3.54 -14.52
N ALA A 142 0.81 2.85 -13.63
CA ALA A 142 0.25 1.76 -12.83
C ALA A 142 -0.93 2.24 -11.95
N ILE A 143 -0.81 3.42 -11.34
CA ILE A 143 -1.84 4.04 -10.50
C ILE A 143 -3.07 4.43 -11.32
N GLU A 144 -2.87 5.04 -12.49
CA GLU A 144 -3.96 5.48 -13.37
C GLU A 144 -4.79 4.29 -13.86
N ILE A 145 -4.11 3.24 -14.35
CA ILE A 145 -4.77 2.01 -14.82
C ILE A 145 -5.54 1.35 -13.67
N ALA A 146 -4.93 1.23 -12.48
CA ALA A 146 -5.58 0.64 -11.32
C ALA A 146 -6.83 1.42 -10.89
N THR A 147 -6.75 2.76 -10.91
CA THR A 147 -7.85 3.67 -10.54
C THR A 147 -9.00 3.54 -11.53
N GLU A 148 -8.73 3.59 -12.84
CA GLU A 148 -9.74 3.44 -13.88
C GLU A 148 -10.48 2.09 -13.75
N LEU A 149 -9.72 1.00 -13.52
CA LEU A 149 -10.28 -0.33 -13.38
C LEU A 149 -11.13 -0.47 -12.12
N MET A 150 -10.69 0.10 -10.99
CA MET A 150 -11.45 0.09 -9.74
C MET A 150 -12.77 0.83 -9.90
N ASP A 151 -12.74 2.03 -10.47
CA ASP A 151 -13.92 2.85 -10.76
C ASP A 151 -14.90 2.13 -11.68
N LYS A 152 -14.39 1.48 -12.73
CA LYS A 152 -15.20 0.69 -13.66
C LYS A 152 -15.89 -0.47 -12.94
N LYS A 153 -15.18 -1.21 -12.09
CA LYS A 153 -15.75 -2.34 -11.33
C LYS A 153 -16.80 -1.86 -10.33
N VAL A 154 -16.54 -0.79 -9.58
CA VAL A 154 -17.50 -0.21 -8.63
C VAL A 154 -18.79 0.19 -9.34
N ARG A 155 -18.70 0.85 -10.51
CA ARG A 155 -19.87 1.18 -11.34
C ARG A 155 -20.65 -0.07 -11.76
N THR A 156 -19.97 -1.08 -12.28
CA THR A 156 -20.61 -2.34 -12.69
C THR A 156 -21.32 -3.04 -11.52
N PHE A 157 -20.72 -3.06 -10.33
CA PHE A 157 -21.35 -3.64 -9.15
C PHE A 157 -22.62 -2.87 -8.73
N ALA A 158 -22.59 -1.54 -8.73
CA ALA A 158 -23.76 -0.71 -8.43
C ALA A 158 -24.90 -0.90 -9.45
N GLU A 159 -24.57 -1.01 -10.73
CA GLU A 159 -25.53 -1.32 -11.80
C GLU A 159 -26.17 -2.72 -11.62
N CYS A 160 -25.36 -3.74 -11.31
CA CYS A 160 -25.87 -5.08 -11.03
C CYS A 160 -26.77 -5.12 -9.78
N GLU A 161 -26.43 -4.37 -8.73
CA GLU A 161 -27.22 -4.31 -7.50
C GLU A 161 -28.59 -3.65 -7.74
N THR A 162 -28.61 -2.53 -8.47
CA THR A 162 -29.87 -1.84 -8.82
C THR A 162 -30.75 -2.66 -9.75
N ALA A 163 -30.16 -3.36 -10.72
CA ALA A 163 -30.88 -4.28 -11.60
C ALA A 163 -31.51 -5.45 -10.82
N SER A 164 -30.79 -5.99 -9.84
CA SER A 164 -31.27 -7.09 -9.00
C SER A 164 -32.40 -6.64 -8.08
N LYS A 165 -32.30 -5.45 -7.47
CA LYS A 165 -33.38 -4.85 -6.65
C LYS A 165 -34.66 -4.63 -7.46
N ARG A 166 -34.56 -4.08 -8.68
CA ARG A 166 -35.71 -3.89 -9.58
C ARG A 166 -36.37 -5.22 -9.96
N LYS A 167 -35.58 -6.26 -10.23
CA LYS A 167 -36.12 -7.61 -10.52
C LYS A 167 -36.85 -8.22 -9.32
N LEU A 168 -36.29 -8.09 -8.12
CA LEU A 168 -36.92 -8.58 -6.89
C LEU A 168 -38.25 -7.88 -6.62
N GLU A 169 -38.29 -6.55 -6.79
CA GLU A 169 -39.50 -5.75 -6.59
C GLU A 169 -40.57 -6.04 -7.65
N ASN A 170 -40.17 -6.26 -8.90
CA ASN A 170 -41.11 -6.65 -9.96
C ASN A 170 -41.70 -8.04 -9.68
N THR A 171 -40.90 -8.97 -9.17
CA THR A 171 -41.35 -10.31 -8.80
C THR A 171 -42.32 -10.26 -7.62
N SER A 172 -42.04 -9.47 -6.58
CA SER A 172 -42.93 -9.35 -5.42
C SER A 172 -44.26 -8.69 -5.77
N ARG A 173 -44.27 -7.69 -6.65
CA ARG A 173 -45.50 -7.07 -7.19
C ARG A 173 -46.31 -8.07 -8.01
N ALA A 174 -45.66 -8.88 -8.86
CA ALA A 174 -46.35 -9.91 -9.64
C ALA A 174 -47.03 -10.96 -8.76
N THR A 175 -46.35 -11.45 -7.72
CA THR A 175 -46.91 -12.42 -6.76
C THR A 175 -48.09 -11.82 -5.97
N ARG A 176 -48.00 -10.56 -5.54
CA ARG A 176 -49.10 -9.87 -4.83
C ARG A 176 -50.34 -9.73 -5.71
N ASN A 177 -50.15 -9.37 -6.98
CA ASN A 177 -51.24 -9.21 -7.93
C ASN A 177 -51.94 -10.55 -8.23
N GLN A 178 -51.19 -11.66 -8.33
CA GLN A 178 -51.77 -13.00 -8.46
C GLN A 178 -52.61 -13.41 -7.24
N GLN A 179 -52.12 -13.16 -6.02
CA GLN A 179 -52.88 -13.47 -4.80
C GLN A 179 -54.18 -12.66 -4.70
N GLN A 180 -54.17 -11.38 -5.10
CA GLN A 180 -55.40 -10.56 -5.13
C GLN A 180 -56.39 -11.06 -6.17
N GLN A 181 -55.94 -11.44 -7.38
CA GLN A 181 -56.82 -12.01 -8.40
C GLN A 181 -57.44 -13.36 -7.97
N GLN A 182 -56.67 -14.24 -7.31
CA GLN A 182 -57.21 -15.47 -6.74
C GLN A 182 -58.26 -15.20 -5.65
N HIS A 183 -58.01 -14.23 -4.76
CA HIS A 183 -58.99 -13.84 -3.74
C HIS A 183 -60.29 -13.30 -4.35
N HIS A 184 -60.20 -12.51 -5.42
CA HIS A 184 -61.36 -11.96 -6.12
C HIS A 184 -62.13 -13.05 -6.87
N SER A 185 -61.42 -14.02 -7.46
CA SER A 185 -62.03 -15.20 -8.10
C SER A 185 -62.76 -16.09 -7.10
N ASN A 186 -62.14 -16.39 -5.95
CA ASN A 186 -62.74 -17.22 -4.89
C ASN A 186 -63.96 -16.56 -4.25
N LYS A 187 -63.96 -15.23 -4.09
CA LYS A 187 -65.11 -14.49 -3.57
C LYS A 187 -66.30 -14.55 -4.54
N ARG A 188 -66.04 -14.48 -5.86
CA ARG A 188 -67.07 -14.56 -6.90
C ARG A 188 -67.70 -15.96 -7.02
N GLN A 189 -66.94 -17.02 -6.75
CA GLN A 189 -67.46 -18.39 -6.73
C GLN A 189 -68.29 -18.70 -5.46
N ASN A 190 -67.97 -18.11 -4.30
CA ASN A 190 -68.74 -18.32 -3.08
C ASN A 190 -70.11 -17.62 -3.05
N THR A 191 -70.33 -16.57 -3.86
CA THR A 191 -71.65 -15.91 -3.94
C THR A 191 -72.64 -16.67 -4.84
N GLY A 192 -72.17 -17.60 -5.68
CA GLY A 192 -73.02 -18.42 -6.56
C GLY A 192 -73.61 -19.68 -5.92
N ARG A 193 -73.27 -19.98 -4.65
CA ARG A 193 -73.59 -21.27 -4.01
C ARG A 193 -74.54 -21.15 -2.80
N VAL A 194 -75.40 -20.13 -2.76
CA VAL A 194 -76.35 -19.92 -1.65
C VAL A 194 -77.79 -19.81 -2.17
N TYR A 195 -78.24 -20.72 -3.04
CA TYR A 195 -79.67 -21.00 -3.21
C TYR A 195 -79.85 -22.45 -3.68
N THR A 196 -79.93 -23.40 -2.76
CA THR A 196 -80.69 -24.65 -2.96
C THR A 196 -80.86 -25.35 -1.61
N THR A 197 -82.05 -25.92 -1.42
CA THR A 197 -82.59 -26.71 -0.29
C THR A 197 -83.40 -25.93 0.74
N ALA A 198 -84.62 -26.31 1.10
CA ALA A 198 -85.60 -27.26 0.55
C ALA A 198 -86.94 -26.97 1.26
N SER A 199 -88.03 -27.12 0.53
CA SER A 199 -89.40 -27.14 1.07
C SER A 199 -89.62 -28.41 1.89
N GLY A 200 -90.33 -28.30 3.02
CA GLY A 200 -90.87 -29.43 3.76
C GLY A 200 -91.62 -29.00 5.02
N GLY A 201 -92.93 -29.24 5.06
CA GLY A 201 -93.81 -29.05 6.23
C GLY A 201 -95.10 -28.34 5.90
#